data_AF-A0A534RTM5-F1
#
_entry.id   AF-A0A534RTM5-F1
#
_cell.length_a   1.000
_cell.length_b   1.000
_cell.length_c   1.000
_cell.angle_alpha   90.00
_cell.angle_beta   90.00
_cell.angle_gamma   90.00
#
_symmetry.space_group_name_H-M   'P 1'
#
loop_
_entity.id
_entity.type
_entity.pdbx_description
1 polymer ?
#
loop_
_entity_poly.entity_id
_entity_poly.type
_entity_poly.pdbx_seq_one_letter_code
_entity_poly.pdbx_strand_id
1 'polypeptide(L)'
;MKRLSLVRNLVSRPPCQAPPQGNHSGHPYKGGMMDRAFDPILVEVIKNELAAITEEMAIAVWKTGRSAMVKTGDFATAMCDGQGRLIGQGYAAPFQLAFFIEMMPYVLNKYGGTFKPGDVLVVNDPYAGIT
;
A
#
# COMPACT_ATOMS: atom_id res chain seq x y z
N MET A 1 -8.23 -21.88 -16.48
CA MET A 1 -9.36 -20.93 -16.50
C MET A 1 -8.95 -19.75 -15.61
N LYS A 2 -8.64 -18.58 -16.18
CA LYS A 2 -8.05 -17.42 -15.50
C LYS A 2 -9.11 -16.74 -14.63
N ARG A 3 -8.98 -16.64 -13.30
CA ARG A 3 -9.97 -15.90 -12.49
C ARG A 3 -9.31 -14.88 -11.56
N LEU A 4 -8.97 -13.76 -12.18
CA LEU A 4 -8.78 -12.47 -11.52
C LEU A 4 -10.07 -11.67 -11.73
N SER A 5 -10.76 -11.33 -10.64
CA SER A 5 -12.03 -10.60 -10.70
C SER A 5 -11.88 -9.24 -10.03
N LEU A 6 -12.17 -8.18 -10.79
CA LEU A 6 -12.39 -6.85 -10.24
C LEU A 6 -13.77 -6.83 -9.58
N VAL A 7 -13.81 -6.63 -8.27
CA VAL A 7 -15.07 -6.44 -7.55
C VAL A 7 -15.26 -4.93 -7.39
N ARG A 8 -16.24 -4.38 -8.12
CA ARG A 8 -16.64 -2.98 -7.93
C ARG A 8 -17.42 -2.88 -6.63
N ASN A 9 -16.82 -2.21 -5.67
CA ASN A 9 -17.43 -2.04 -4.35
C ASN A 9 -18.64 -1.09 -4.46
N LEU A 10 -19.79 -1.50 -3.91
CA LEU A 10 -21.02 -0.70 -3.87
C LEU A 10 -21.04 0.29 -2.68
N VAL A 11 -20.03 0.24 -1.83
CA VAL A 11 -19.89 1.17 -0.69
C VAL A 11 -19.29 2.47 -1.21
N SER A 12 -20.15 3.42 -1.59
CA SER A 12 -19.76 4.79 -1.91
C SER A 12 -19.24 5.48 -0.65
N ARG A 13 -17.93 5.42 -0.42
CA ARG A 13 -17.28 6.37 0.49
C ARG A 13 -17.24 7.74 -0.19
N PRO A 14 -17.56 8.84 0.50
CA PRO A 14 -17.27 10.16 -0.03
C PRO A 14 -15.77 10.21 -0.40
N PRO A 15 -15.40 10.98 -1.44
CA PRO A 15 -13.99 11.13 -1.81
C PRO A 15 -13.21 11.50 -0.56
N CYS A 16 -12.07 10.84 -0.33
CA CYS A 16 -11.12 11.24 0.71
C CYS A 16 -10.83 12.72 0.47
N GLN A 17 -11.42 13.60 1.27
CA GLN A 17 -11.10 15.01 1.22
C GLN A 17 -9.62 15.09 1.55
N ALA A 18 -8.84 15.67 0.65
CA ALA A 18 -7.48 16.04 0.97
C ALA A 18 -7.51 16.75 2.33
N PRO A 19 -6.59 16.42 3.26
CA PRO A 19 -6.56 17.09 4.55
C PRO A 19 -6.60 18.60 4.31
N PRO A 20 -7.42 19.37 5.05
CA PRO A 20 -7.46 20.80 4.90
C PRO A 20 -6.02 21.30 4.99
N GLN A 21 -5.59 22.10 4.01
CA GLN A 21 -4.28 22.75 4.06
C GLN A 21 -4.29 23.65 5.29
N GLY A 22 -3.82 23.10 6.41
CA GLY A 22 -3.65 23.82 7.64
C GLY A 22 -2.65 24.93 7.37
N ASN A 23 -3.01 26.14 7.75
CA ASN A 23 -2.05 27.22 7.88
C ASN A 23 -1.07 26.82 9.00
N HIS A 24 0.01 26.13 8.63
CA HIS A 24 1.10 25.79 9.54
C HIS A 24 1.93 27.04 9.80
N SER A 25 1.39 27.91 10.64
CA SER A 25 2.14 28.99 11.26
C SER A 25 3.17 28.39 12.22
N GLY A 26 4.42 28.25 11.74
CA GLY A 26 5.62 28.45 12.55
C GLY A 26 6.22 27.25 13.30
N HIS A 27 7.18 26.58 12.66
CA HIS A 27 8.44 26.22 13.31
C HIS A 27 9.59 26.53 12.35
N PRO A 28 10.58 27.35 12.73
CA PRO A 28 11.63 27.77 11.83
C PRO A 28 12.70 26.69 11.78
N TYR A 29 12.55 25.73 10.85
CA TYR A 29 13.71 24.98 10.40
C TYR A 29 14.63 25.98 9.68
N LYS A 30 15.64 26.49 10.39
CA LYS A 30 16.79 27.19 9.81
C LYS A 30 17.67 26.18 9.06
N GLY A 31 17.17 25.67 7.94
CA GLY A 31 17.97 25.00 6.93
C GLY A 31 18.43 26.06 5.92
N GLY A 32 19.74 26.17 5.71
CA GLY A 32 20.31 27.01 4.65
C GLY A 32 19.67 26.72 3.30
N MET A 33 19.62 27.76 2.47
CA MET A 33 19.14 27.80 1.08
C MET A 33 19.08 26.41 0.42
N MET A 34 17.88 25.81 0.45
CA MET A 34 17.59 24.50 -0.13
C MET A 34 17.82 24.56 -1.64
N ASP A 35 18.78 23.78 -2.11
CA ASP A 35 18.56 23.08 -3.36
C ASP A 35 17.26 22.28 -3.18
N ARG A 36 16.25 22.48 -4.04
CA ARG A 36 14.97 21.74 -3.99
C ARG A 36 15.16 20.22 -4.19
N ALA A 37 16.39 19.76 -4.30
CA ALA A 37 16.78 18.43 -4.74
C ALA A 37 16.69 17.34 -3.67
N PHE A 38 16.85 17.62 -2.37
CA PHE A 38 16.80 16.56 -1.35
C PHE A 38 16.71 17.10 0.10
N ASP A 39 15.61 16.82 0.81
CA ASP A 39 15.49 17.08 2.26
C ASP A 39 15.55 15.73 3.02
N PRO A 40 16.66 15.41 3.70
CA PRO A 40 16.83 14.14 4.40
C PRO A 40 15.88 13.97 5.59
N ILE A 41 15.44 15.06 6.24
CA ILE A 41 14.50 15.00 7.36
C ILE A 41 13.14 14.57 6.82
N LEU A 42 12.69 15.19 5.74
CA LEU A 42 11.42 14.87 5.10
C LEU A 42 11.39 13.41 4.61
N VAL A 43 12.48 12.91 4.02
CA VAL A 43 12.56 11.52 3.55
C VAL A 43 12.37 10.54 4.72
N GLU A 44 13.03 10.77 5.86
CA GLU A 44 12.91 9.87 7.01
C GLU A 44 11.50 9.94 7.63
N VAL A 45 10.87 11.12 7.69
CA VAL A 45 9.49 11.27 8.13
C VAL A 45 8.54 10.46 7.24
N ILE A 46 8.61 10.64 5.92
CA ILE A 46 7.75 9.92 4.97
C ILE A 46 7.95 8.40 5.09
N LYS A 47 9.21 7.95 5.18
CA LYS A 47 9.54 6.53 5.34
C LYS A 47 8.92 5.94 6.61
N ASN A 48 9.03 6.65 7.74
CA ASN A 48 8.48 6.17 9.01
C ASN A 48 6.94 6.15 9.00
N GLU A 49 6.30 7.15 8.41
CA GLU A 49 4.84 7.18 8.24
C GLU A 49 4.33 6.03 7.38
N LEU A 50 4.98 5.75 6.24
CA LEU A 50 4.61 4.61 5.38
C LEU A 50 4.75 3.27 6.13
N ALA A 51 5.83 3.09 6.88
CA ALA A 51 6.04 1.89 7.69
C ALA A 51 4.96 1.73 8.77
N ALA A 52 4.63 2.82 9.48
CA ALA A 52 3.59 2.83 10.51
C ALA A 52 2.21 2.48 9.94
N ILE A 53 1.84 3.04 8.79
CA ILE A 53 0.58 2.72 8.11
C ILE A 53 0.51 1.22 7.78
N THR A 54 1.57 0.66 7.22
CA THR A 54 1.59 -0.76 6.86
C THR A 54 1.58 -1.69 8.06
N GLU A 55 2.18 -1.29 9.18
CA GLU A 55 2.12 -2.05 10.43
C GLU A 55 0.70 -2.06 11.01
N GLU A 56 0.01 -0.92 10.99
CA GLU A 56 -1.40 -0.86 11.42
C GLU A 56 -2.32 -1.68 10.51
N MET A 57 -2.03 -1.76 9.21
CA MET A 57 -2.72 -2.69 8.30
C MET A 57 -2.54 -4.14 8.76
N ALA A 58 -1.33 -4.54 9.13
CA ALA A 58 -1.05 -5.88 9.64
C ALA A 58 -1.79 -6.16 10.95
N ILE A 59 -1.75 -5.21 11.89
CA ILE A 59 -2.47 -5.32 13.18
C ILE A 59 -3.97 -5.47 12.95
N ALA A 60 -4.54 -4.72 12.01
CA ALA A 60 -5.96 -4.82 11.67
C ALA A 60 -6.32 -6.21 11.11
N VAL A 61 -5.51 -6.74 10.19
CA VAL A 61 -5.68 -8.11 9.64
C VAL A 61 -5.56 -9.16 10.74
N TRP A 62 -4.53 -9.04 11.60
CA TRP A 62 -4.33 -9.95 12.72
C TRP A 62 -5.51 -9.97 13.68
N LYS A 63 -6.00 -8.80 14.10
CA LYS A 63 -7.10 -8.66 15.07
C LYS A 63 -8.42 -9.19 14.52
N THR A 64 -8.70 -8.94 13.24
CA THR A 64 -9.98 -9.30 12.60
C THR A 64 -9.99 -10.71 12.02
N GLY A 65 -8.84 -11.24 11.63
CA GLY A 65 -8.68 -12.58 11.07
C GLY A 65 -9.01 -13.66 12.09
N ARG A 66 -9.79 -14.66 11.67
CA ARG A 66 -10.20 -15.81 12.51
C ARG A 66 -9.47 -17.11 12.16
N SER A 67 -8.77 -17.18 11.03
CA SER A 67 -8.05 -18.37 10.60
C SER A 67 -6.83 -18.65 11.49
N ALA A 68 -6.57 -19.92 11.78
CA ALA A 68 -5.36 -20.34 12.48
C ALA A 68 -4.09 -19.85 11.74
N MET A 69 -4.09 -19.85 10.41
CA MET A 69 -2.97 -19.37 9.59
C MET A 69 -2.70 -17.89 9.79
N VAL A 70 -3.76 -17.07 9.88
CA VAL A 70 -3.60 -15.66 10.20
C VAL A 70 -3.05 -15.50 11.62
N LYS A 71 -3.51 -16.31 12.59
CA LYS A 71 -3.02 -16.30 13.98
C LYS A 71 -1.62 -16.89 14.16
N THR A 72 -1.04 -17.53 13.16
CA THR A 72 0.36 -17.95 13.15
C THR A 72 1.25 -17.00 12.37
N GLY A 73 0.70 -15.96 11.73
CA GLY A 73 1.48 -15.01 10.95
C GLY A 73 1.67 -15.43 9.49
N ASP A 74 0.80 -16.25 8.92
CA ASP A 74 0.85 -16.56 7.49
C ASP A 74 -0.02 -15.59 6.69
N PHE A 75 0.40 -14.32 6.66
CA PHE A 75 -0.15 -13.27 5.81
C PHE A 75 0.88 -12.16 5.65
N ALA A 76 0.70 -11.32 4.62
CA ALA A 76 1.53 -10.14 4.41
C ALA A 76 0.68 -8.90 4.12
N THR A 77 1.22 -7.74 4.47
CA THR A 77 0.66 -6.44 4.13
C THR A 77 1.74 -5.54 3.53
N ALA A 78 1.39 -4.86 2.45
CA ALA A 78 2.32 -4.07 1.68
C ALA A 78 1.59 -2.92 0.98
N MET A 79 2.32 -1.82 0.75
CA MET A 79 1.85 -0.66 0.00
C MET A 79 2.66 -0.49 -1.26
N CYS A 80 1.97 -0.25 -2.37
CA CYS A 80 2.56 0.00 -3.67
C CYS A 80 2.18 1.39 -4.19
N ASP A 81 3.05 2.00 -4.99
CA ASP A 81 2.74 3.25 -5.68
C ASP A 81 1.91 3.02 -6.96
N GLY A 82 1.56 4.09 -7.66
CA GLY A 82 0.79 4.02 -8.91
C GLY A 82 1.49 3.31 -10.07
N GLN A 83 2.78 3.01 -9.95
CA GLN A 83 3.54 2.20 -10.91
C GLN A 83 3.71 0.75 -10.43
N GLY A 84 3.09 0.38 -9.30
CA GLY A 84 3.14 -0.97 -8.75
C GLY A 84 4.44 -1.27 -8.01
N ARG A 85 5.27 -0.27 -7.73
CA ARG A 85 6.50 -0.43 -6.96
C ARG A 85 6.17 -0.46 -5.48
N LEU A 86 6.77 -1.38 -4.75
CA LEU A 86 6.60 -1.46 -3.31
C LEU A 86 7.26 -0.24 -2.63
N ILE A 87 6.48 0.48 -1.80
CA ILE A 87 6.92 1.69 -1.09
C ILE A 87 6.84 1.55 0.44
N GLY A 88 6.15 0.53 0.95
CA GLY A 88 6.04 0.24 2.37
C GLY A 88 5.66 -1.21 2.60
N GLN A 89 6.12 -1.78 3.71
CA GLN A 89 5.82 -3.14 4.12
C GLN A 89 5.55 -3.16 5.63
N GLY A 90 4.51 -3.85 6.03
CA GLY A 90 4.21 -4.10 7.44
C GLY A 90 4.78 -5.46 7.82
N TYR A 91 3.94 -6.27 8.45
CA TYR A 91 4.21 -7.68 8.63
C TYR A 91 4.19 -8.42 7.27
N ALA A 92 5.31 -9.06 6.89
CA ALA A 92 5.42 -9.94 5.73
C ALA A 92 6.63 -10.89 5.88
N ALA A 93 6.43 -12.19 5.71
CA ALA A 93 7.56 -13.10 5.53
C ALA A 93 8.26 -12.79 4.19
N PRO A 94 9.59 -12.92 4.07
CA PRO A 94 10.33 -12.54 2.86
C PRO A 94 9.78 -13.13 1.56
N PHE A 95 9.28 -14.38 1.61
CA PHE A 95 8.64 -15.04 0.47
C PHE A 95 7.34 -14.35 0.02
N GLN A 96 6.51 -13.91 0.96
CA GLN A 96 5.22 -13.28 0.65
C GLN A 96 5.41 -11.90 0.01
N LEU A 97 6.54 -11.23 0.26
CA LEU A 97 6.86 -9.95 -0.38
C LEU A 97 7.08 -10.10 -1.89
N ALA A 98 7.70 -11.21 -2.30
CA ALA A 98 7.97 -11.49 -3.71
C ALA A 98 6.67 -11.59 -4.52
N PHE A 99 5.57 -12.03 -3.89
CA PHE A 99 4.26 -12.04 -4.53
C PHE A 99 3.81 -10.63 -4.97
N PHE A 100 3.96 -9.62 -4.12
CA PHE A 100 3.57 -8.24 -4.47
C PHE A 100 4.42 -7.70 -5.63
N ILE A 101 5.72 -7.95 -5.61
CA ILE A 101 6.66 -7.46 -6.64
C ILE A 101 6.32 -8.05 -8.02
N GLU A 102 6.05 -9.35 -8.09
CA GLU A 102 5.77 -10.05 -9.36
C GLU A 102 4.33 -9.82 -9.86
N MET A 103 3.36 -9.70 -8.95
CA MET A 103 1.95 -9.58 -9.34
C MET A 103 1.57 -8.19 -9.84
N MET A 104 2.15 -7.14 -9.28
CA MET A 104 1.74 -5.76 -9.60
C MET A 104 1.87 -5.40 -11.08
N PRO A 105 2.94 -5.77 -11.81
CA PRO A 105 3.02 -5.57 -13.26
C PRO A 105 1.87 -6.23 -14.03
N TYR A 106 1.48 -7.47 -13.67
CA TYR A 106 0.37 -8.16 -14.32
C TYR A 106 -0.97 -7.46 -14.06
N VAL A 107 -1.19 -7.03 -12.82
CA VAL A 107 -2.39 -6.29 -12.42
C VAL A 107 -2.51 -4.97 -13.16
N LEU A 108 -1.42 -4.19 -13.25
CA LEU A 108 -1.40 -2.91 -13.95
C LEU A 108 -1.59 -3.06 -15.45
N ASN A 109 -0.95 -4.05 -16.07
CA ASN A 109 -1.12 -4.33 -17.50
C ASN A 109 -2.59 -4.68 -17.82
N LYS A 110 -3.24 -5.44 -16.95
CA LYS A 110 -4.60 -5.95 -17.21
C LYS A 110 -5.71 -4.98 -16.80
N TYR A 111 -5.52 -4.21 -15.72
CA TYR A 111 -6.57 -3.35 -15.13
C TYR A 111 -6.16 -1.91 -14.87
N GLY A 112 -4.88 -1.54 -15.03
CA GLY A 112 -4.34 -0.23 -14.66
C GLY A 112 -5.12 0.96 -15.24
N GLY A 113 -5.53 0.88 -16.51
CA GLY A 113 -6.33 1.91 -17.18
C GLY A 113 -7.83 1.93 -16.81
N THR A 114 -8.29 0.98 -16.00
CA THR A 114 -9.71 0.80 -15.65
C THR A 114 -10.02 1.03 -14.18
N PHE A 115 -9.00 1.17 -13.33
CA PHE A 115 -9.18 1.38 -11.90
C PHE A 115 -9.92 2.67 -11.60
N LYS A 116 -10.89 2.56 -10.69
CA LYS A 116 -11.60 3.70 -10.11
C LYS A 116 -11.41 3.71 -8.59
N PRO A 117 -11.48 4.88 -7.94
CA PRO A 117 -11.48 4.96 -6.48
C PRO A 117 -12.53 4.03 -5.87
N GLY A 118 -12.12 3.19 -4.92
CA GLY A 118 -12.99 2.22 -4.24
C GLY A 118 -13.01 0.82 -4.85
N ASP A 119 -12.38 0.59 -6.00
CA ASP A 119 -12.25 -0.75 -6.57
C ASP A 119 -11.40 -1.68 -5.69
N VAL A 120 -11.81 -2.96 -5.61
CA VAL A 120 -11.05 -4.01 -4.91
C VAL A 120 -10.70 -5.11 -5.90
N LEU A 121 -9.43 -5.48 -5.92
CA LEU A 121 -8.91 -6.56 -6.73
C LEU A 121 -8.60 -7.77 -5.85
N VAL A 122 -9.11 -8.94 -6.23
CA VAL A 122 -8.84 -10.21 -5.56
C VAL A 122 -8.26 -11.19 -6.57
N VAL A 123 -7.10 -11.77 -6.26
CA VAL A 123 -6.40 -12.69 -7.15
C VAL A 123 -6.15 -14.02 -6.44
N ASN A 124 -6.41 -15.10 -7.18
CA ASN A 124 -6.02 -16.46 -6.82
C ASN A 124 -5.66 -17.22 -8.11
N ASP A 125 -4.88 -16.59 -8.98
CA ASP A 125 -4.46 -17.15 -10.26
C ASP A 125 -3.05 -17.76 -10.11
N PRO A 126 -2.92 -19.09 -10.18
CA PRO A 126 -1.64 -19.77 -9.94
C PRO A 126 -0.59 -19.50 -11.04
N TYR A 127 -0.98 -18.87 -12.15
CA TYR A 127 -0.08 -18.54 -13.26
C TYR A 127 0.23 -17.05 -13.38
N ALA A 128 -0.40 -16.21 -12.55
CA ALA A 128 -0.25 -14.75 -12.64
C ALA A 128 0.82 -14.18 -11.71
N GLY A 129 1.49 -15.02 -10.91
CA GLY A 129 2.50 -14.63 -9.92
C GLY A 129 3.38 -15.82 -9.48
N ILE A 130 3.97 -15.73 -8.29
CA ILE A 130 4.85 -16.77 -7.70
C ILE A 130 4.03 -17.97 -7.18
N THR A 131 4.55 -19.18 -7.44
CA THR A 131 4.24 -20.45 -6.75
C THR A 131 5.14 -20.59 -5.53
#